data_AF-A0A2P7NYN5-F1
#
_entry.id   AF-A0A2P7NYN5-F1
#
_cell.length_a   1.000
_cell.length_b   1.000
_cell.length_c   1.000
_cell.angle_alpha   90.00
_cell.angle_beta   90.00
_cell.angle_gamma   90.00
#
_symmetry.space_group_name_H-M   'P 1'
#
loop_
_entity.id
_entity.type
_entity.pdbx_description
1 polymer ?
#
loop_
_entity_poly.entity_id
_entity_poly.type
_entity_poly.pdbx_seq_one_letter_code
_entity_poly.pdbx_strand_id
1 'polypeptide(L)'
;MGVPLRQQIAVGTYLIKQKLKGVKKYPLVLMLEPLFRCNLACAGCGKIAHPEDVLDQRLSYEECMQAVDECGAPMVSIPGGEPLLHKEMPQIVAGIIKRKKYVYLCTNALLLKKRIDDYTPSPYLTFSIHLDGMQERHDASVCQDGVFDRAVEAIKLALEKGFRVTVNCTLFQGETPEDVAEFLDYAMELGVEAATIAPGFSYEKAPQQDVFIKSQDTKILFRGIFELGKKLKRKWRLNHSALYLDYLAGNQDYECTPWGNPTRNVFGWQKPCYLLSDEGYAKTFKELLEDTPWEKYGTANNPKCAQCMAHCGYEATAVEDTLQHPWKAIIASLKGPRTSGPMVAEPTPKWTSGENKTPKKLSDISVTLVNK
;
A
#
# COMPACT_ATOMS: atom_id res chain seq x y z
N MET A 1 4.02 -17.95 6.31
CA MET A 1 3.90 -16.48 6.47
C MET A 1 5.07 -15.80 5.76
N GLY A 2 4.83 -14.66 5.11
CA GLY A 2 5.88 -13.90 4.41
C GLY A 2 6.86 -13.19 5.36
N VAL A 3 6.37 -12.68 6.49
CA VAL A 3 7.14 -11.86 7.44
C VAL A 3 8.05 -12.70 8.35
N PRO A 4 9.31 -12.33 8.62
CA PRO A 4 10.19 -13.06 9.53
C PRO A 4 9.75 -12.99 10.99
N LEU A 5 10.02 -14.04 11.76
CA LEU A 5 9.63 -14.17 13.17
C LEU A 5 10.12 -12.99 14.04
N ARG A 6 11.36 -12.52 13.82
CA ARG A 6 11.92 -11.37 14.55
C ARG A 6 11.07 -10.09 14.37
N GLN A 7 10.56 -9.88 13.16
CA GLN A 7 9.71 -8.74 12.85
C GLN A 7 8.31 -8.93 13.45
N GLN A 8 7.75 -10.14 13.38
CA GLN A 8 6.48 -10.46 14.04
C GLN A 8 6.54 -10.22 15.55
N ILE A 9 7.60 -10.66 16.23
CA ILE A 9 7.78 -10.43 17.67
C ILE A 9 7.90 -8.94 17.98
N ALA A 10 8.68 -8.19 17.20
CA ALA A 10 8.87 -6.76 17.42
C ALA A 10 7.57 -5.97 17.24
N VAL A 11 6.81 -6.27 16.18
CA VAL A 11 5.51 -5.66 15.89
C VAL A 11 4.49 -6.06 16.95
N GLY A 12 4.38 -7.35 17.29
CA GLY A 12 3.48 -7.83 18.35
C GLY A 12 3.76 -7.19 19.71
N THR A 13 5.04 -7.10 20.09
CA THR A 13 5.47 -6.42 21.32
C THR A 13 5.07 -4.94 21.33
N TYR A 14 5.28 -4.25 20.20
CA TYR A 14 4.87 -2.85 20.04
C TYR A 14 3.37 -2.70 20.21
N LEU A 15 2.57 -3.53 19.54
CA LEU A 15 1.11 -3.47 19.59
C LEU A 15 0.57 -3.70 21.01
N ILE A 16 1.07 -4.74 21.70
CA ILE A 16 0.71 -5.03 23.10
C ILE A 16 1.03 -3.81 23.99
N LYS A 17 2.20 -3.19 23.81
CA LYS A 17 2.58 -1.99 24.58
C LYS A 17 1.63 -0.82 24.34
N GLN A 18 1.21 -0.57 23.09
CA GLN A 18 0.25 0.49 22.79
C GLN A 18 -1.12 0.24 23.42
N LYS A 19 -1.56 -1.03 23.42
CA LYS A 19 -2.79 -1.46 24.11
C LYS A 19 -2.74 -1.27 25.61
N LEU A 20 -1.65 -1.71 26.26
CA LEU A 20 -1.46 -1.53 27.70
C LEU A 20 -1.42 -0.06 28.11
N LYS A 21 -0.93 0.82 27.22
CA LYS A 21 -0.96 2.29 27.42
C LYS A 21 -2.33 2.94 27.15
N GLY A 22 -3.32 2.18 26.67
CA GLY A 22 -4.64 2.72 26.33
C GLY A 22 -4.64 3.67 25.12
N VAL A 23 -3.60 3.61 24.26
CA VAL A 23 -3.51 4.49 23.09
C VAL A 23 -4.54 4.04 22.05
N LYS A 24 -5.48 4.91 21.70
CA LYS A 24 -6.57 4.59 20.75
C LYS A 24 -6.13 4.61 19.29
N LYS A 25 -5.27 5.58 18.93
CA LYS A 25 -4.74 5.75 17.57
C LYS A 25 -3.23 5.67 17.61
N TYR A 26 -2.65 4.68 16.95
CA TYR A 26 -1.22 4.48 16.89
C TYR A 26 -0.80 3.97 15.51
N PRO A 27 0.39 4.34 15.04
CA PRO A 27 0.86 3.94 13.72
C PRO A 27 1.53 2.57 13.76
N LEU A 28 1.38 1.80 12.68
CA LEU A 28 2.03 0.52 12.43
C LEU A 28 3.20 0.69 11.45
N VAL A 29 3.02 1.49 10.39
CA VAL A 29 4.06 1.81 9.41
C VAL A 29 4.09 3.31 9.16
N LEU A 30 5.26 3.93 9.24
CA LEU A 30 5.44 5.27 8.68
C LEU A 30 5.61 5.14 7.16
N MET A 31 4.74 5.78 6.38
CA MET A 31 4.95 6.00 4.95
C MET A 31 5.79 7.27 4.79
N LEU A 32 7.09 7.10 4.52
CA LEU A 32 8.01 8.22 4.36
C LEU A 32 8.23 8.46 2.86
N GLU A 33 7.86 9.63 2.36
CA GLU A 33 8.06 10.05 0.96
C GLU A 33 9.06 11.22 0.93
N PRO A 34 10.38 10.97 0.96
CA PRO A 34 11.37 12.04 0.97
C PRO A 34 11.41 12.86 -0.32
N LEU A 35 10.82 12.35 -1.40
CA LEU A 35 10.78 12.98 -2.70
C LEU A 35 9.58 12.50 -3.50
N PHE A 36 9.22 13.25 -4.54
CA PHE A 36 8.21 12.84 -5.52
C PHE A 36 8.78 12.53 -6.91
N ARG A 37 9.97 13.04 -7.27
CA ARG A 37 10.57 12.76 -8.57
C ARG A 37 10.79 11.27 -8.78
N CYS A 38 10.39 10.78 -9.94
CA CYS A 38 10.61 9.41 -10.41
C CYS A 38 11.27 9.45 -11.80
N ASN A 39 11.91 8.35 -12.18
CA ASN A 39 12.44 8.09 -13.52
C ASN A 39 11.50 7.24 -14.39
N LEU A 40 10.25 7.03 -13.94
CA LEU A 40 9.16 6.39 -14.67
C LEU A 40 7.89 7.27 -14.58
N ALA A 41 6.96 7.06 -15.51
CA ALA A 41 5.68 7.75 -15.59
C ALA A 41 4.51 6.75 -15.70
N CYS A 42 4.37 5.88 -14.70
CA CYS A 42 3.40 4.79 -14.70
C CYS A 42 1.94 5.27 -14.81
N ALA A 43 1.09 4.52 -15.50
CA ALA A 43 -0.32 4.88 -15.75
C ALA A 43 -1.13 5.07 -14.46
N GLY A 44 -0.86 4.27 -13.42
CA GLY A 44 -1.56 4.32 -12.14
C GLY A 44 -1.00 5.31 -11.11
N CYS A 45 0.07 6.06 -11.42
CA CYS A 45 0.78 6.89 -10.45
C CYS A 45 0.31 8.36 -10.46
N GLY A 46 -0.25 8.82 -9.34
CA GLY A 46 -0.59 10.24 -9.15
C GLY A 46 0.53 11.10 -8.52
N LYS A 47 1.62 10.48 -8.05
CA LYS A 47 2.64 11.15 -7.21
C LYS A 47 3.62 12.02 -7.99
N ILE A 48 3.74 11.83 -9.31
CA ILE A 48 4.60 12.67 -10.17
C ILE A 48 3.82 13.82 -10.83
N ALA A 49 2.51 13.91 -10.60
CA ALA A 49 1.63 14.96 -11.14
C ALA A 49 1.75 16.26 -10.34
N HIS A 50 2.97 16.78 -10.24
CA HIS A 50 3.30 18.02 -9.55
C HIS A 50 4.19 18.91 -10.43
N PRO A 51 4.20 20.23 -10.19
CA PRO A 51 5.16 21.15 -10.81
C PRO A 51 6.62 20.75 -10.56
N GLU A 52 7.51 21.13 -11.47
CA GLU A 52 8.93 20.73 -11.44
C GLU A 52 9.64 21.15 -10.14
N ASP A 53 9.33 22.33 -9.61
CA ASP A 53 9.89 22.84 -8.36
C ASP A 53 9.49 21.97 -7.16
N VAL A 54 8.28 21.40 -7.15
CA VAL A 54 7.84 20.43 -6.14
C VAL A 54 8.53 19.09 -6.35
N LEU A 55 8.65 18.63 -7.60
CA LEU A 55 9.33 17.37 -7.92
C LEU A 55 10.81 17.42 -7.50
N ASP A 56 11.45 18.58 -7.47
CA ASP A 56 12.83 18.75 -7.01
C ASP A 56 13.01 18.87 -5.49
N GLN A 57 11.94 19.02 -4.72
CA GLN A 57 12.03 19.05 -3.27
C GLN A 57 12.46 17.70 -2.71
N ARG A 58 13.29 17.75 -1.66
CA ARG A 58 13.81 16.59 -0.94
C ARG A 58 13.71 16.86 0.55
N LEU A 59 13.24 15.88 1.33
CA LEU A 59 13.41 15.91 2.78
C LEU A 59 14.87 15.61 3.11
N SER A 60 15.48 16.44 3.95
CA SER A 60 16.81 16.18 4.49
C SER A 60 16.83 14.94 5.38
N TYR A 61 18.03 14.39 5.63
CA TYR A 61 18.22 13.33 6.62
C TYR A 61 17.60 13.70 7.98
N GLU A 62 17.81 14.92 8.46
CA GLU A 62 17.30 15.42 9.75
C GLU A 62 15.77 15.42 9.78
N GLU A 63 15.11 15.91 8.73
CA GLU A 63 13.65 15.90 8.64
C GLU A 63 13.09 14.47 8.61
N CYS A 64 13.74 13.57 7.88
CA CYS A 64 13.36 12.16 7.87
C CYS A 64 13.50 11.52 9.26
N MET A 65 14.60 11.78 9.96
CA MET A 65 14.83 11.23 11.30
C MET A 65 13.85 11.81 12.32
N GLN A 66 13.56 13.12 12.24
CA GLN A 66 12.54 13.76 13.07
C GLN A 66 11.18 13.08 12.87
N ALA A 67 10.77 12.84 11.63
CA ALA A 67 9.50 12.19 11.34
C ALA A 67 9.44 10.74 11.86
N VAL A 68 10.53 9.99 11.75
CA VAL A 68 10.65 8.62 12.27
C VAL A 68 10.53 8.59 13.79
N ASP A 69 11.21 9.52 14.47
CA ASP A 69 11.20 9.61 15.93
C ASP A 69 9.85 10.09 16.47
N GLU A 70 9.22 11.06 15.78
CA GLU A 70 7.91 11.60 16.15
C GLU A 70 6.77 10.58 15.97
N CYS A 71 6.77 9.85 14.85
CA CYS A 71 5.74 8.83 14.56
C CYS A 71 5.87 7.61 15.47
N GLY A 72 7.10 7.16 15.74
CA GLY A 72 7.35 6.04 16.64
C GLY A 72 6.92 4.66 16.12
N ALA A 73 6.38 4.55 14.90
CA ALA A 73 6.01 3.29 14.26
C ALA A 73 7.17 2.28 14.27
N PRO A 74 6.92 0.97 14.42
CA PRO A 74 7.96 -0.05 14.39
C PRO A 74 8.57 -0.28 13.00
N MET A 75 7.86 0.15 11.95
CA MET A 75 8.26 -0.03 10.56
C MET A 75 8.20 1.30 9.80
N VAL A 76 9.06 1.44 8.79
CA VAL A 76 9.10 2.56 7.86
C VAL A 76 9.11 1.99 6.45
N SER A 77 8.12 2.38 5.66
CA SER A 77 8.09 2.13 4.22
C SER A 77 8.51 3.41 3.50
N ILE A 78 9.40 3.30 2.52
CA ILE A 78 9.90 4.44 1.75
C ILE A 78 9.46 4.23 0.28
N PRO A 79 8.27 4.72 -0.11
CA PRO A 79 7.74 4.55 -1.47
C PRO A 79 7.88 5.76 -2.40
N GLY A 80 8.10 6.97 -1.87
CA GLY A 80 7.93 8.21 -2.65
C GLY A 80 8.82 8.29 -3.89
N GLY A 81 8.30 8.86 -4.99
CA GLY A 81 9.01 8.97 -6.27
C GLY A 81 9.77 7.69 -6.62
N GLU A 82 11.04 7.85 -7.01
CA GLU A 82 12.02 6.75 -6.96
C GLU A 82 13.05 7.06 -5.85
N PRO A 83 13.02 6.36 -4.70
CA PRO A 83 13.91 6.62 -3.57
C PRO A 83 15.39 6.59 -3.91
N LEU A 84 15.80 5.76 -4.88
CA LEU A 84 17.20 5.65 -5.29
C LEU A 84 17.74 6.89 -6.04
N LEU A 85 16.88 7.88 -6.34
CA LEU A 85 17.28 9.22 -6.81
C LEU A 85 17.72 10.15 -5.67
N HIS A 86 17.35 9.85 -4.42
CA HIS A 86 17.66 10.70 -3.28
C HIS A 86 19.10 10.46 -2.80
N LYS A 87 19.96 11.48 -2.92
CA LYS A 87 21.40 11.38 -2.61
C LYS A 87 21.68 10.87 -1.19
N GLU A 88 20.88 11.30 -0.22
CA GLU A 88 21.04 10.90 1.18
C GLU A 88 20.29 9.63 1.57
N MET A 89 19.66 8.91 0.63
CA MET A 89 18.87 7.71 0.94
C MET A 89 19.67 6.65 1.70
N PRO A 90 20.95 6.36 1.37
CA PRO A 90 21.76 5.43 2.17
C PRO A 90 21.87 5.84 3.64
N GLN A 91 22.08 7.13 3.91
CA GLN A 91 22.18 7.67 5.28
C GLN A 91 20.84 7.62 5.99
N ILE A 92 19.73 7.95 5.30
CA ILE A 92 18.37 7.85 5.83
C ILE A 92 18.07 6.40 6.25
N VAL A 93 18.32 5.43 5.38
CA VAL A 93 18.11 4.00 5.68
C VAL A 93 18.96 3.55 6.86
N ALA A 94 20.25 3.91 6.89
CA ALA A 94 21.13 3.59 8.01
C ALA A 94 20.64 4.21 9.34
N GLY A 95 20.16 5.46 9.31
CA GLY A 95 19.61 6.16 10.46
C GLY A 95 18.34 5.50 11.02
N ILE A 96 17.48 4.97 10.16
CA ILE A 96 16.27 4.23 10.55
C ILE A 96 16.64 2.86 11.16
N ILE A 97 17.59 2.14 10.55
CA ILE A 97 18.08 0.86 11.07
C ILE A 97 18.74 1.03 12.44
N LYS A 98 19.49 2.12 12.66
CA LYS A 98 20.10 2.45 13.97
C LYS A 98 19.05 2.56 15.08
N ARG A 99 17.84 3.02 14.75
CA ARG A 99 16.66 3.08 15.63
C ARG A 99 15.91 1.74 15.78
N LYS A 100 16.46 0.66 15.21
CA LYS A 100 15.88 -0.70 15.22
C LYS A 100 14.48 -0.77 14.62
N LYS A 101 14.19 0.08 13.64
CA LYS A 101 12.95 0.04 12.84
C LYS A 101 13.18 -0.80 11.59
N TYR A 102 12.15 -1.51 11.15
CA TYR A 102 12.21 -2.27 9.89
C TYR A 102 11.94 -1.33 8.71
N VAL A 103 12.83 -1.34 7.72
CA VAL A 103 12.78 -0.53 6.52
C VAL A 103 12.34 -1.41 5.35
N TYR A 104 11.27 -0.99 4.68
CA TYR A 104 10.91 -1.44 3.34
C TYR A 104 11.26 -0.31 2.38
N LEU A 105 12.38 -0.45 1.66
CA LEU A 105 12.78 0.51 0.64
C LEU A 105 12.13 0.10 -0.67
N CYS A 106 11.07 0.80 -1.07
CA CYS A 106 10.34 0.48 -2.28
C CYS A 106 11.01 1.12 -3.48
N THR A 107 11.19 0.38 -4.57
CA THR A 107 11.91 0.87 -5.76
C THR A 107 11.37 0.21 -7.02
N ASN A 108 11.40 0.93 -8.14
CA ASN A 108 11.21 0.36 -9.48
C ASN A 108 12.43 -0.43 -9.98
N ALA A 109 13.48 -0.50 -9.16
CA ALA A 109 14.72 -1.26 -9.35
C ALA A 109 15.61 -0.83 -10.52
N LEU A 110 15.21 0.14 -11.36
CA LEU A 110 15.99 0.59 -12.51
C LEU A 110 17.38 1.11 -12.14
N LEU A 111 17.52 1.68 -10.94
CA LEU A 111 18.77 2.20 -10.39
C LEU A 111 19.43 1.26 -9.39
N LEU A 112 18.75 0.18 -8.98
CA LEU A 112 19.20 -0.67 -7.87
C LEU A 112 20.56 -1.31 -8.18
N LYS A 113 20.77 -1.81 -9.40
CA LYS A 113 22.06 -2.38 -9.82
C LYS A 113 23.25 -1.43 -9.63
N LYS A 114 23.05 -0.13 -9.84
CA LYS A 114 24.09 0.91 -9.66
C LYS A 114 24.24 1.35 -8.19
N ARG A 115 23.18 1.23 -7.40
CA ARG A 115 23.07 1.77 -6.04
C ARG A 115 23.17 0.71 -4.96
N ILE A 116 23.19 -0.58 -5.30
CA ILE A 116 23.11 -1.68 -4.34
C ILE A 116 24.26 -1.65 -3.33
N ASP A 117 25.45 -1.22 -3.76
CA ASP A 117 26.65 -1.12 -2.92
C ASP A 117 26.66 0.11 -2.00
N ASP A 118 25.71 1.04 -2.17
CA ASP A 118 25.48 2.13 -1.22
C ASP A 118 24.79 1.62 0.06
N TYR A 119 24.29 0.37 0.07
CA TYR A 119 23.59 -0.24 1.20
C TYR A 119 24.33 -1.46 1.74
N THR A 120 24.03 -1.83 2.99
CA THR A 120 24.56 -3.05 3.62
C THR A 120 23.43 -3.99 3.98
N PRO A 121 23.52 -5.30 3.68
CA PRO A 121 22.53 -6.27 4.10
C PRO A 121 22.27 -6.21 5.61
N SER A 122 20.98 -6.20 5.98
CA SER A 122 20.55 -6.07 7.36
C SER A 122 19.24 -6.81 7.57
N PRO A 123 19.03 -7.46 8.73
CA PRO A 123 17.72 -8.04 9.05
C PRO A 123 16.62 -6.97 9.14
N TYR A 124 16.97 -5.68 9.23
CA TYR A 124 16.06 -4.55 9.27
C TYR A 124 15.83 -3.90 7.90
N LEU A 125 16.50 -4.33 6.84
CA LEU A 125 16.34 -3.75 5.49
C LEU A 125 15.79 -4.78 4.53
N THR A 126 14.69 -4.44 3.89
CA THR A 126 14.09 -5.19 2.79
C THR A 126 13.95 -4.27 1.59
N PHE A 127 14.45 -4.68 0.43
CA PHE A 127 14.09 -4.04 -0.84
C PHE A 127 12.72 -4.56 -1.28
N SER A 128 11.76 -3.66 -1.44
CA SER A 128 10.42 -3.98 -1.94
C SER A 128 10.33 -3.56 -3.40
N ILE A 129 10.63 -4.49 -4.31
CA ILE A 129 10.74 -4.21 -5.73
C ILE A 129 9.34 -4.24 -6.36
N HIS A 130 9.02 -3.21 -7.15
CA HIS A 130 7.73 -3.13 -7.81
C HIS A 130 7.71 -4.01 -9.06
N LEU A 131 6.75 -4.94 -9.11
CA LEU A 131 6.45 -5.82 -10.24
C LEU A 131 4.95 -6.11 -10.22
N ASP A 132 4.22 -5.68 -11.24
CA ASP A 132 2.75 -5.71 -11.28
C ASP A 132 2.17 -6.90 -12.07
N GLY A 133 3.01 -7.88 -12.42
CA GLY A 133 2.64 -9.04 -13.22
C GLY A 133 3.81 -9.56 -14.02
N MET A 134 3.53 -10.49 -14.94
CA MET A 134 4.52 -10.94 -15.93
C MET A 134 4.89 -9.81 -16.90
N GLN A 135 5.96 -10.01 -17.68
CA GLN A 135 6.64 -8.97 -18.46
C GLN A 135 5.71 -7.99 -19.20
N GLU A 136 4.86 -8.49 -20.09
CA GLU A 136 3.95 -7.64 -20.88
C GLU A 136 3.04 -6.79 -19.97
N ARG A 137 2.54 -7.38 -18.89
CA ARG A 137 1.64 -6.70 -17.97
C ARG A 137 2.36 -5.61 -17.17
N HIS A 138 3.55 -5.92 -16.66
CA HIS A 138 4.33 -4.97 -15.87
C HIS A 138 4.84 -3.81 -16.72
N ASP A 139 5.41 -4.10 -17.90
CA ASP A 139 5.92 -3.06 -18.80
C ASP A 139 4.79 -2.12 -19.27
N ALA A 140 3.58 -2.67 -19.50
CA ALA A 140 2.39 -1.86 -19.76
C ALA A 140 1.98 -0.98 -18.57
N SER A 141 2.04 -1.48 -17.33
CA SER A 141 1.66 -0.70 -16.14
C SER A 141 2.58 0.50 -15.90
N VAL A 142 3.87 0.33 -16.20
CA VAL A 142 4.90 1.37 -16.07
C VAL A 142 5.11 2.21 -17.34
N CYS A 143 4.39 1.88 -18.41
CA CYS A 143 4.43 2.55 -19.72
C CYS A 143 5.83 2.57 -20.35
N GLN A 144 6.62 1.50 -20.13
CA GLN A 144 7.97 1.38 -20.65
C GLN A 144 8.41 -0.08 -20.79
N ASP A 145 8.82 -0.48 -21.99
CA ASP A 145 9.31 -1.82 -22.28
C ASP A 145 10.67 -2.11 -21.62
N GLY A 146 10.87 -3.37 -21.23
CA GLY A 146 12.10 -3.89 -20.65
C GLY A 146 12.33 -3.52 -19.20
N VAL A 147 11.35 -2.94 -18.51
CA VAL A 147 11.44 -2.64 -17.07
C VAL A 147 11.41 -3.93 -16.26
N PHE A 148 10.57 -4.89 -16.65
CA PHE A 148 10.46 -6.20 -15.99
C PHE A 148 11.81 -6.92 -15.93
N ASP A 149 12.50 -7.08 -17.06
CA ASP A 149 13.78 -7.78 -17.12
C ASP A 149 14.85 -7.11 -16.25
N ARG A 150 14.89 -5.78 -16.27
CA ARG A 150 15.81 -5.00 -15.44
C ARG A 150 15.51 -5.16 -13.95
N ALA A 151 14.24 -5.19 -13.57
CA ALA A 151 13.82 -5.43 -12.19
C ALA A 151 14.19 -6.86 -11.74
N VAL A 152 13.99 -7.86 -12.60
CA VAL A 152 14.40 -9.26 -12.33
C VAL A 152 15.92 -9.38 -12.18
N GLU A 153 16.72 -8.74 -13.03
CA GLU A 153 18.18 -8.69 -12.85
C GLU A 153 18.57 -8.09 -11.50
N ALA A 154 17.92 -7.00 -11.12
CA ALA A 154 18.18 -6.31 -9.86
C ALA A 154 17.76 -7.16 -8.64
N ILE A 155 16.65 -7.90 -8.72
CA ILE A 155 16.22 -8.88 -7.71
C ILE A 155 17.32 -9.92 -7.51
N LYS A 156 17.79 -10.56 -8.60
CA LYS A 156 18.81 -11.61 -8.54
C LYS A 156 20.10 -11.10 -7.91
N LEU A 157 20.56 -9.91 -8.31
CA LEU A 157 21.75 -9.27 -7.73
C LEU A 157 21.59 -8.93 -6.24
N ALA A 158 20.44 -8.40 -5.83
CA ALA A 158 20.19 -8.07 -4.44
C ALA A 158 20.16 -9.34 -3.56
N LEU A 159 19.54 -10.41 -4.05
CA LEU A 159 19.54 -11.72 -3.38
C LEU A 159 20.96 -12.31 -3.28
N GLU A 160 21.75 -12.25 -4.36
CA GLU A 160 23.15 -12.72 -4.37
C GLU A 160 24.01 -11.97 -3.34
N LYS A 161 23.78 -10.67 -3.18
CA LYS A 161 24.45 -9.84 -2.15
C LYS A 161 23.90 -10.05 -0.73
N GLY A 162 22.95 -10.95 -0.54
CA GLY A 162 22.40 -11.31 0.77
C GLY A 162 21.36 -10.34 1.31
N PHE A 163 20.81 -9.45 0.47
CA PHE A 163 19.69 -8.60 0.88
C PHE A 163 18.39 -9.38 0.94
N ARG A 164 17.50 -8.94 1.83
CA ARG A 164 16.10 -9.38 1.82
C ARG A 164 15.37 -8.65 0.70
N VAL A 165 14.66 -9.40 -0.13
CA VAL A 165 13.90 -8.85 -1.25
C VAL A 165 12.46 -9.34 -1.16
N THR A 166 11.50 -8.43 -1.31
CA THR A 166 10.08 -8.74 -1.53
C THR A 166 9.63 -8.10 -2.82
N VAL A 167 8.55 -8.61 -3.41
CA VAL A 167 7.87 -7.94 -4.52
C VAL A 167 6.61 -7.24 -4.02
N ASN A 168 6.31 -6.08 -4.59
CA ASN A 168 5.05 -5.37 -4.37
C ASN A 168 4.32 -5.26 -5.71
N CYS A 169 3.12 -5.84 -5.77
CA CYS A 169 2.31 -6.01 -6.97
C CYS A 169 0.96 -5.35 -6.78
N THR A 170 0.66 -4.39 -7.66
CA THR A 170 -0.63 -3.72 -7.73
C THR A 170 -1.51 -4.42 -8.75
N LEU A 171 -2.67 -4.90 -8.31
CA LEU A 171 -3.63 -5.55 -9.18
C LEU A 171 -4.64 -4.52 -9.70
N PHE A 172 -4.66 -4.34 -11.01
CA PHE A 172 -5.54 -3.39 -11.70
C PHE A 172 -6.77 -4.10 -12.29
N GLN A 173 -7.63 -3.36 -12.98
CA GLN A 173 -8.71 -3.94 -13.74
C GLN A 173 -8.16 -4.79 -14.91
N GLY A 174 -8.81 -5.92 -15.18
CA GLY A 174 -8.45 -6.84 -16.26
C GLY A 174 -7.55 -8.00 -15.83
N GLU A 175 -7.02 -8.00 -14.61
CA GLU A 175 -6.27 -9.16 -14.08
C GLU A 175 -7.16 -10.40 -13.98
N THR A 176 -6.59 -11.55 -14.32
CA THR A 176 -7.22 -12.85 -14.07
C THR A 176 -6.55 -13.57 -12.89
N PRO A 177 -7.27 -14.46 -12.18
CA PRO A 177 -6.65 -15.33 -11.17
C PRO A 177 -5.46 -16.12 -11.68
N GLU A 178 -5.51 -16.57 -12.94
CA GLU A 178 -4.48 -17.35 -13.61
C GLU A 178 -3.19 -16.55 -13.80
N ASP A 179 -3.29 -15.33 -14.34
CA ASP A 179 -2.13 -14.45 -14.58
C ASP A 179 -1.43 -14.10 -13.27
N VAL A 180 -2.21 -13.76 -12.23
CA VAL A 180 -1.67 -13.44 -10.91
C VAL A 180 -1.04 -14.68 -10.27
N ALA A 181 -1.63 -15.86 -10.43
CA ALA A 181 -1.06 -17.10 -9.94
C ALA A 181 0.28 -17.45 -10.62
N GLU A 182 0.36 -17.28 -11.94
CA GLU A 182 1.60 -17.46 -12.70
C GLU A 182 2.69 -16.50 -12.22
N PHE A 183 2.36 -15.21 -12.06
CA PHE A 183 3.29 -14.24 -11.54
C PHE A 183 3.77 -14.57 -10.11
N LEU A 184 2.87 -15.00 -9.23
CA LEU A 184 3.22 -15.39 -7.88
C LEU A 184 4.11 -16.64 -7.85
N ASP A 185 3.88 -17.60 -8.74
CA ASP A 185 4.76 -18.77 -8.91
C ASP A 185 6.16 -18.29 -9.32
N TYR A 186 6.25 -17.45 -10.35
CA TYR A 186 7.52 -16.89 -10.83
C TYR A 186 8.25 -16.10 -9.74
N ALA A 187 7.55 -15.25 -8.99
CA ALA A 187 8.14 -14.49 -7.89
C ALA A 187 8.73 -15.40 -6.80
N MET A 188 8.05 -16.51 -6.46
CA MET A 188 8.60 -17.49 -5.52
C MET A 188 9.82 -18.22 -6.09
N GLU A 189 9.81 -18.54 -7.39
CA GLU A 189 10.94 -19.15 -8.09
C GLU A 189 12.18 -18.24 -8.15
N LEU A 190 11.99 -16.92 -8.24
CA LEU A 190 13.07 -15.93 -8.13
C LEU A 190 13.75 -15.94 -6.76
N GLY A 191 13.13 -16.53 -5.73
CA GLY A 191 13.68 -16.62 -4.38
C GLY A 191 13.39 -15.40 -3.52
N VAL A 192 12.42 -14.54 -3.89
CA VAL A 192 12.00 -13.43 -3.03
C VAL A 192 11.35 -13.95 -1.74
N GLU A 193 11.50 -13.21 -0.66
CA GLU A 193 11.03 -13.62 0.66
C GLU A 193 9.50 -13.71 0.73
N ALA A 194 8.81 -12.77 0.07
CA ALA A 194 7.37 -12.70 -0.01
C ALA A 194 6.89 -11.75 -1.12
N ALA A 195 5.63 -11.87 -1.49
CA ALA A 195 4.91 -10.93 -2.33
C ALA A 195 3.83 -10.17 -1.53
N THR A 196 3.75 -8.87 -1.74
CA THR A 196 2.58 -8.05 -1.38
C THR A 196 1.71 -7.94 -2.62
N ILE A 197 0.44 -8.33 -2.54
CA ILE A 197 -0.56 -8.13 -3.59
C ILE A 197 -1.68 -7.24 -3.05
N ALA A 198 -1.98 -6.15 -3.73
CA ALA A 198 -3.02 -5.23 -3.30
C ALA A 198 -3.81 -4.72 -4.51
N PRO A 199 -5.12 -4.50 -4.38
CA PRO A 199 -5.88 -3.84 -5.43
C PRO A 199 -5.37 -2.40 -5.61
N GLY A 200 -5.26 -1.96 -6.86
CA GLY A 200 -4.99 -0.57 -7.19
C GLY A 200 -6.08 0.33 -6.65
N PHE A 201 -5.69 1.46 -6.03
CA PHE A 201 -6.63 2.47 -5.58
C PHE A 201 -6.72 3.61 -6.58
N SER A 202 -7.95 4.03 -6.92
CA SER A 202 -8.14 5.17 -7.81
C SER A 202 -7.72 6.48 -7.13
N TYR A 203 -6.56 7.00 -7.54
CA TYR A 203 -6.17 8.35 -7.19
C TYR A 203 -6.94 9.34 -8.08
N GLU A 204 -7.51 10.40 -7.51
CA GLU A 204 -8.18 11.46 -8.29
C GLU A 204 -7.26 12.10 -9.35
N LYS A 205 -5.95 12.09 -9.08
CA LYS A 205 -4.92 12.64 -9.97
C LYS A 205 -4.31 11.61 -10.93
N ALA A 206 -4.73 10.34 -10.88
CA ALA A 206 -4.22 9.35 -11.83
C ALA A 206 -4.66 9.71 -13.26
N PRO A 207 -3.75 9.64 -14.24
CA PRO A 207 -4.04 10.03 -15.63
C PRO A 207 -5.07 9.10 -16.30
N GLN A 208 -5.22 7.85 -15.82
CA GLN A 208 -6.26 6.91 -16.24
C GLN A 208 -7.09 6.48 -15.03
N GLN A 209 -8.41 6.63 -15.13
CA GLN A 209 -9.37 6.32 -14.05
C GLN A 209 -10.06 4.97 -14.23
N ASP A 210 -10.05 4.43 -15.45
CA ASP A 210 -10.69 3.19 -15.89
C ASP A 210 -9.85 1.94 -15.63
N VAL A 211 -8.63 2.10 -15.10
CA VAL A 211 -7.71 0.99 -14.76
C VAL A 211 -7.96 0.41 -13.36
N PHE A 212 -8.84 0.99 -12.54
CA PHE A 212 -9.01 0.59 -11.14
C PHE A 212 -10.17 -0.39 -10.93
N ILE A 213 -9.89 -1.45 -10.18
CA ILE A 213 -10.85 -2.52 -9.88
C ILE A 213 -11.86 -2.07 -8.81
N LYS A 214 -13.14 -2.43 -8.99
CA LYS A 214 -14.20 -2.14 -8.00
C LYS A 214 -14.08 -3.09 -6.78
N SER A 215 -14.68 -2.73 -5.65
CA SER A 215 -14.60 -3.54 -4.41
C SER A 215 -15.12 -4.97 -4.60
N GLN A 216 -16.24 -5.13 -5.31
CA GLN A 216 -16.83 -6.44 -5.58
C GLN A 216 -15.97 -7.27 -6.54
N ASP A 217 -15.47 -6.65 -7.61
CA ASP A 217 -14.59 -7.31 -8.59
C ASP A 217 -13.27 -7.72 -7.93
N THR A 218 -12.74 -6.89 -7.02
CA THR A 218 -11.58 -7.21 -6.19
C THR A 218 -11.83 -8.48 -5.40
N LYS A 219 -12.96 -8.58 -4.68
CA LYS A 219 -13.30 -9.77 -3.89
C LYS A 219 -13.40 -11.01 -4.75
N ILE A 220 -13.95 -10.90 -5.96
CA ILE A 220 -14.05 -12.01 -6.91
C ILE A 220 -12.66 -12.45 -7.38
N LEU A 221 -11.81 -11.50 -7.79
CA LEU A 221 -10.44 -11.76 -8.23
C LEU A 221 -9.64 -12.47 -7.13
N PHE A 222 -9.60 -11.90 -5.92
CA PHE A 222 -8.85 -12.49 -4.80
C PHE A 222 -9.37 -13.88 -4.40
N ARG A 223 -10.69 -14.12 -4.44
CA ARG A 223 -11.23 -15.47 -4.23
C ARG A 223 -10.77 -16.45 -5.29
N GLY A 224 -10.78 -16.04 -6.56
CA GLY A 224 -10.25 -16.84 -7.66
C GLY A 224 -8.79 -17.19 -7.44
N ILE A 225 -7.95 -16.21 -7.10
CA ILE A 225 -6.52 -16.41 -6.81
C ILE A 225 -6.34 -17.44 -5.69
N PHE A 226 -7.03 -17.27 -4.57
CA PHE A 226 -6.91 -18.18 -3.42
C PHE A 226 -7.49 -19.57 -3.69
N GLU A 227 -8.55 -19.67 -4.48
CA GLU A 227 -9.13 -20.95 -4.89
C GLU A 227 -8.16 -21.71 -5.78
N LEU A 228 -7.59 -21.04 -6.78
CA LEU A 228 -6.59 -21.60 -7.67
C LEU A 228 -5.34 -22.05 -6.88
N GLY A 229 -4.84 -21.20 -5.97
CA GLY A 229 -3.73 -21.54 -5.09
C GLY A 229 -3.99 -22.79 -4.24
N LYS A 230 -5.22 -22.93 -3.69
CA LYS A 230 -5.64 -24.13 -2.95
C LYS A 230 -5.71 -25.38 -3.84
N LYS A 231 -6.34 -25.27 -5.00
CA LYS A 231 -6.51 -26.36 -5.98
C LYS A 231 -5.15 -26.88 -6.47
N LEU A 232 -4.23 -25.97 -6.77
CA LEU A 232 -2.88 -26.26 -7.24
C LEU A 232 -1.88 -26.53 -6.09
N LYS A 233 -2.32 -26.48 -4.83
CA LYS A 233 -1.50 -26.67 -3.62
C LYS A 233 -0.27 -25.76 -3.58
N ARG A 234 -0.39 -24.53 -4.10
CA ARG A 234 0.68 -23.53 -4.10
C ARG A 234 1.00 -23.06 -2.69
N LYS A 235 2.27 -22.72 -2.45
CA LYS A 235 2.77 -22.26 -1.15
C LYS A 235 3.29 -20.83 -1.23
N TRP A 236 2.53 -19.96 -1.87
CA TRP A 236 2.89 -18.55 -1.99
C TRP A 236 3.09 -17.90 -0.62
N ARG A 237 4.20 -17.20 -0.47
CA ARG A 237 4.49 -16.43 0.73
C ARG A 237 3.98 -15.02 0.51
N LEU A 238 2.82 -14.73 1.08
CA LEU A 238 2.24 -13.40 1.03
C LEU A 238 2.63 -12.58 2.27
N ASN A 239 2.97 -11.31 2.04
CA ASN A 239 3.36 -10.34 3.07
C ASN A 239 2.14 -9.60 3.64
N HIS A 240 1.16 -10.38 4.09
CA HIS A 240 -0.12 -9.90 4.62
C HIS A 240 -0.50 -10.68 5.88
N SER A 241 -1.27 -10.05 6.77
CA SER A 241 -1.99 -10.78 7.82
C SER A 241 -3.03 -11.71 7.20
N ALA A 242 -3.27 -12.85 7.84
CA ALA A 242 -4.26 -13.81 7.36
C ALA A 242 -5.67 -13.21 7.29
N LEU A 243 -5.98 -12.28 8.21
CA LEU A 243 -7.27 -11.60 8.25
C LEU A 243 -7.42 -10.53 7.17
N TYR A 244 -6.34 -9.88 6.72
CA TYR A 244 -6.41 -8.99 5.56
C TYR A 244 -6.65 -9.78 4.27
N LEU A 245 -6.01 -10.94 4.10
CA LEU A 245 -6.31 -11.83 2.97
C LEU A 245 -7.76 -12.32 3.00
N ASP A 246 -8.29 -12.60 4.19
CA ASP A 246 -9.68 -13.02 4.36
C ASP A 246 -10.68 -11.87 4.10
N TYR A 247 -10.31 -10.63 4.42
CA TYR A 247 -11.01 -9.41 4.03
C TYR A 247 -11.04 -9.23 2.50
N LEU A 248 -9.90 -9.38 1.84
CA LEU A 248 -9.80 -9.33 0.38
C LEU A 248 -10.65 -10.42 -0.29
N ALA A 249 -10.87 -11.56 0.37
CA ALA A 249 -11.80 -12.61 -0.10
C ALA A 249 -13.29 -12.34 0.22
N GLY A 250 -13.61 -11.18 0.80
CA GLY A 250 -14.98 -10.76 1.13
C GLY A 250 -15.59 -11.50 2.33
N ASN A 251 -14.77 -12.05 3.23
CA ASN A 251 -15.26 -12.76 4.42
C ASN A 251 -15.24 -11.90 5.69
N GLN A 252 -14.60 -10.73 5.62
CA GLN A 252 -14.53 -9.76 6.71
C GLN A 252 -15.10 -8.43 6.23
N ASP A 253 -15.76 -7.72 7.14
CA ASP A 253 -16.12 -6.31 6.96
C ASP A 253 -15.24 -5.49 7.90
N TYR A 254 -14.47 -4.56 7.33
CA TYR A 254 -13.52 -3.74 8.06
C TYR A 254 -13.73 -2.28 7.72
N GLU A 255 -13.61 -1.44 8.73
CA GLU A 255 -13.40 0.00 8.56
C GLU A 255 -11.90 0.28 8.45
N CYS A 256 -11.53 1.25 7.63
CA CYS A 256 -10.11 1.58 7.47
C CYS A 256 -9.54 2.26 8.73
N THR A 257 -8.27 1.98 8.99
CA THR A 257 -7.50 2.59 10.08
C THR A 257 -6.40 3.47 9.46
N PRO A 258 -6.73 4.63 8.88
CA PRO A 258 -5.77 5.42 8.09
C PRO A 258 -4.60 5.95 8.91
N TRP A 259 -4.78 6.20 10.21
CA TRP A 259 -3.70 6.55 11.14
C TRP A 259 -2.74 5.38 11.43
N GLY A 260 -3.07 4.17 10.98
CA GLY A 260 -2.19 3.00 11.05
C GLY A 260 -1.00 3.13 10.10
N ASN A 261 -1.14 3.88 9.00
CA ASN A 261 -0.07 4.12 8.05
C ASN A 261 0.05 5.62 7.70
N PRO A 262 0.43 6.49 8.67
CA PRO A 262 0.54 7.92 8.43
C PRO A 262 1.64 8.23 7.42
N THR A 263 1.48 9.33 6.70
CA THR A 263 2.41 9.72 5.63
C THR A 263 3.09 11.04 5.94
N ARG A 264 4.43 11.06 5.83
CA ARG A 264 5.24 12.28 5.84
C ARG A 264 5.88 12.45 4.46
N ASN A 265 5.63 13.58 3.83
CA ASN A 265 6.23 13.95 2.54
C ASN A 265 6.72 15.40 2.55
N VAL A 266 7.24 15.93 1.45
CA VAL A 266 7.82 17.30 1.38
C VAL A 266 6.88 18.43 1.85
N PHE A 267 5.56 18.24 1.83
CA PHE A 267 4.59 19.24 2.30
C PHE A 267 4.29 19.17 3.81
N GLY A 268 4.54 18.03 4.46
CA GLY A 268 4.22 17.81 5.87
C GLY A 268 3.64 16.43 6.13
N TRP A 269 2.87 16.31 7.21
CA TRP A 269 2.10 15.12 7.56
C TRP A 269 0.77 15.12 6.80
N GLN A 270 0.63 14.26 5.78
CA GLN A 270 -0.53 14.27 4.88
C GLN A 270 -1.80 13.81 5.59
N LYS A 271 -2.89 14.58 5.45
CA LYS A 271 -4.23 14.25 5.92
C LYS A 271 -5.07 13.63 4.78
N PRO A 272 -6.03 12.76 5.09
CA PRO A 272 -6.06 11.88 6.26
C PRO A 272 -5.11 10.68 6.09
N CYS A 273 -4.74 10.33 4.86
CA CYS A 273 -4.06 9.08 4.56
C CYS A 273 -3.10 9.22 3.38
N TYR A 274 -2.32 8.17 3.12
CA TYR A 274 -1.34 8.09 2.03
C TYR A 274 -1.90 8.39 0.63
N LEU A 275 -3.16 8.04 0.38
CA LEU A 275 -3.78 8.05 -0.94
C LEU A 275 -4.48 9.37 -1.28
N LEU A 276 -5.12 10.01 -0.29
CA LEU A 276 -5.82 11.27 -0.47
C LEU A 276 -4.84 12.42 -0.23
N SER A 277 -4.45 13.12 -1.30
CA SER A 277 -3.40 14.16 -1.29
C SER A 277 -3.93 15.59 -1.20
N ASP A 278 -5.24 15.76 -1.23
CA ASP A 278 -5.93 17.04 -1.37
C ASP A 278 -6.64 17.49 -0.09
N GLU A 279 -6.57 16.71 0.99
CA GLU A 279 -7.21 16.98 2.29
C GLU A 279 -6.29 17.76 3.26
N GLY A 280 -5.14 18.23 2.77
CA GLY A 280 -4.21 19.10 3.49
C GLY A 280 -3.11 18.38 4.27
N TYR A 281 -2.34 19.15 5.04
CA TYR A 281 -1.14 18.70 5.74
C TYR A 281 -1.10 19.26 7.17
N ALA A 282 -0.63 18.46 8.12
CA ALA A 282 -0.28 18.87 9.48
C ALA A 282 1.23 19.13 9.59
N LYS A 283 1.63 19.99 10.53
CA LYS A 283 3.05 20.28 10.81
C LYS A 283 3.71 19.20 11.66
N THR A 284 2.92 18.57 12.53
CA THR A 284 3.38 17.54 13.47
C THR A 284 2.51 16.28 13.35
N PHE A 285 3.07 15.13 13.69
CA PHE A 285 2.35 13.87 13.78
C PHE A 285 1.23 13.94 14.83
N LYS A 286 1.47 14.66 15.92
CA LYS A 286 0.44 14.90 16.94
C LYS A 286 -0.75 15.65 16.35
N GLU A 287 -0.51 16.74 15.64
CA GLU A 287 -1.55 17.52 14.95
C GLU A 287 -2.27 16.67 13.90
N LEU A 288 -1.57 15.80 13.15
CA LEU A 288 -2.21 14.84 12.25
C LEU A 288 -3.24 13.97 12.99
N LEU A 289 -2.87 13.41 14.14
CA LEU A 289 -3.76 12.53 14.91
C LEU A 289 -4.95 13.25 15.56
N GLU A 290 -4.71 14.47 16.07
CA GLU A 290 -5.69 15.25 16.84
C GLU A 290 -6.66 16.02 15.94
N ASP A 291 -6.17 16.65 14.87
CA ASP A 291 -6.95 17.61 14.07
C ASP A 291 -7.60 17.01 12.83
N THR A 292 -7.25 15.77 12.47
CA THR A 292 -7.89 15.11 11.33
C THR A 292 -9.28 14.60 11.74
N PRO A 293 -10.35 14.95 11.02
CA PRO A 293 -11.71 14.48 11.30
C PRO A 293 -11.91 13.05 10.80
N TRP A 294 -11.27 12.09 11.46
CA TRP A 294 -11.18 10.69 11.05
C TRP A 294 -12.54 10.04 10.74
N GLU A 295 -13.58 10.42 11.48
CA GLU A 295 -14.95 9.94 11.33
C GLU A 295 -15.60 10.29 9.97
N LYS A 296 -15.05 11.27 9.25
CA LYS A 296 -15.50 11.66 7.91
C LYS A 296 -14.92 10.78 6.80
N TYR A 297 -14.04 9.84 7.11
CA TYR A 297 -13.39 8.96 6.15
C TYR A 297 -13.81 7.49 6.35
N GLY A 298 -13.47 6.64 5.38
CA GLY A 298 -13.90 5.25 5.33
C GLY A 298 -14.98 4.99 4.28
N THR A 299 -15.12 3.72 3.91
CA THR A 299 -16.00 3.22 2.84
C THR A 299 -17.47 3.54 3.04
N ALA A 300 -17.92 3.81 4.26
CA ALA A 300 -19.31 4.20 4.55
C ALA A 300 -19.51 5.72 4.73
N ASN A 301 -18.43 6.49 4.96
CA ASN A 301 -18.53 7.91 5.33
C ASN A 301 -18.00 8.89 4.27
N ASN A 302 -17.17 8.44 3.31
CA ASN A 302 -16.61 9.32 2.28
C ASN A 302 -16.73 8.71 0.86
N PRO A 303 -17.27 9.45 -0.13
CA PRO A 303 -17.40 8.96 -1.50
C PRO A 303 -16.04 8.62 -2.15
N LYS A 304 -14.96 9.34 -1.82
CA LYS A 304 -13.60 9.04 -2.33
C LYS A 304 -13.07 7.71 -1.79
N CYS A 305 -13.63 7.21 -0.69
CA CYS A 305 -13.25 5.94 -0.07
C CYS A 305 -14.14 4.77 -0.49
N ALA A 306 -15.23 4.99 -1.24
CA ALA A 306 -16.30 4.01 -1.43
C ALA A 306 -15.85 2.65 -1.99
N GLN A 307 -14.79 2.65 -2.80
CA GLN A 307 -14.25 1.45 -3.46
C GLN A 307 -12.88 1.04 -2.88
N CYS A 308 -12.44 1.66 -1.79
CA CYS A 308 -11.11 1.43 -1.26
C CYS A 308 -11.02 0.07 -0.57
N MET A 309 -10.04 -0.74 -0.98
CA MET A 309 -9.60 -1.94 -0.26
C MET A 309 -8.07 -1.94 -0.06
N ALA A 310 -7.46 -0.75 -0.17
CA ALA A 310 -6.02 -0.58 -0.24
C ALA A 310 -5.31 -1.08 1.02
N HIS A 311 -4.20 -1.80 0.82
CA HIS A 311 -3.41 -2.39 1.90
C HIS A 311 -3.05 -1.38 3.00
N CYS A 312 -2.65 -0.17 2.63
CA CYS A 312 -2.26 0.87 3.59
C CYS A 312 -3.42 1.34 4.51
N GLY A 313 -4.68 1.14 4.14
CA GLY A 313 -5.83 1.51 4.97
C GLY A 313 -6.35 0.37 5.84
N TYR A 314 -6.24 -0.88 5.38
CA TYR A 314 -6.97 -2.02 5.96
C TYR A 314 -6.08 -3.07 6.64
N GLU A 315 -4.79 -3.17 6.28
CA GLU A 315 -3.87 -4.11 6.94
C GLU A 315 -3.74 -3.79 8.45
N ALA A 316 -3.68 -2.51 8.80
CA ALA A 316 -3.64 -2.08 10.21
C ALA A 316 -4.90 -2.51 10.97
N THR A 317 -6.09 -2.44 10.34
CA THR A 317 -7.34 -2.94 10.92
C THR A 317 -7.29 -4.46 11.11
N ALA A 318 -6.82 -5.20 10.11
CA ALA A 318 -6.72 -6.66 10.19
C ALA A 318 -5.69 -7.15 11.23
N VAL A 319 -4.59 -6.43 11.40
CA VAL A 319 -3.59 -6.68 12.46
C VAL A 319 -4.18 -6.41 13.85
N GLU A 320 -4.96 -5.34 14.00
CA GLU A 320 -5.70 -5.06 15.23
C GLU A 320 -6.72 -6.17 15.54
N ASP A 321 -7.48 -6.62 14.54
CA ASP A 321 -8.43 -7.72 14.66
C ASP A 321 -7.75 -9.04 15.05
N THR A 322 -6.52 -9.26 14.57
CA THR A 322 -5.69 -10.42 14.94
C THR A 322 -5.38 -10.46 16.43
N LEU A 323 -5.16 -9.30 17.06
CA LEU A 323 -4.89 -9.21 18.50
C LEU A 323 -6.16 -9.40 19.33
N GLN A 324 -7.28 -8.85 18.87
CA GLN A 324 -8.57 -8.97 19.57
C GLN A 324 -9.16 -10.38 19.44
N HIS A 325 -8.91 -11.05 18.31
CA HIS A 325 -9.50 -12.34 17.98
C HIS A 325 -8.41 -13.35 17.52
N PRO A 326 -7.49 -13.77 18.41
CA PRO A 326 -6.35 -14.61 18.04
C PRO A 326 -6.76 -15.98 17.48
N TRP A 327 -7.84 -16.59 17.99
CA TRP A 327 -8.35 -17.86 17.47
C TRP A 327 -8.87 -17.75 16.03
N LYS A 328 -9.53 -16.63 15.69
CA LYS A 328 -9.99 -16.33 14.33
C LYS A 328 -8.79 -16.21 13.38
N ALA A 329 -7.75 -15.49 13.80
CA ALA A 329 -6.53 -15.34 13.02
C ALA A 329 -5.77 -16.67 12.83
N ILE A 330 -5.68 -17.52 13.86
CA ILE A 330 -5.08 -18.85 13.77
C ILE A 330 -5.84 -19.72 12.75
N ILE A 331 -7.17 -19.74 12.83
CA ILE A 331 -7.99 -20.51 11.88
C ILE A 331 -7.80 -20.00 10.45
N ALA A 332 -7.83 -18.68 10.24
CA ALA A 332 -7.60 -18.06 8.94
C ALA A 332 -6.19 -18.36 8.40
N SER A 333 -5.17 -18.35 9.25
CA SER A 333 -3.80 -18.67 8.87
C SER A 333 -3.62 -20.13 8.47
N LEU A 334 -4.30 -21.06 9.14
CA LEU A 334 -4.22 -22.51 8.86
C LEU A 334 -5.04 -22.93 7.64
N LYS A 335 -6.26 -22.40 7.49
CA LYS A 335 -7.19 -22.80 6.42
C LYS A 335 -7.09 -21.92 5.17
N GLY A 336 -6.42 -20.77 5.29
CA GLY A 336 -6.47 -19.70 4.31
C GLY A 336 -7.87 -19.07 4.19
N PRO A 337 -8.01 -18.03 3.35
CA PRO A 337 -9.28 -17.36 3.13
C PRO A 337 -10.38 -18.31 2.62
N ARG A 338 -11.63 -18.10 3.04
CA ARG A 338 -12.75 -18.85 2.47
C ARG A 338 -13.05 -18.34 1.05
N THR A 339 -13.17 -19.26 0.08
CA THR A 339 -13.34 -18.92 -1.34
C THR A 339 -14.74 -19.24 -1.89
N SER A 340 -15.57 -19.97 -1.16
CA SER A 340 -16.95 -20.31 -1.54
C SER A 340 -18.00 -19.86 -0.51
N GLY A 341 -19.26 -19.78 -0.93
CA GLY A 341 -20.37 -19.30 -0.09
C GLY A 341 -20.52 -17.77 -0.05
N PRO A 342 -21.52 -17.26 0.69
CA PRO A 342 -21.88 -15.83 0.69
C PRO A 342 -20.77 -14.97 1.29
N MET A 343 -20.50 -13.83 0.65
CA MET A 343 -19.65 -12.75 1.18
C MET A 343 -20.41 -11.96 2.26
N VAL A 344 -19.68 -11.22 3.10
CA VAL A 344 -20.30 -10.25 4.00
C VAL A 344 -20.99 -9.14 3.20
N ALA A 345 -22.05 -8.56 3.76
CA ALA A 345 -22.72 -7.42 3.14
C ALA A 345 -21.76 -6.23 3.01
N GLU A 346 -21.88 -5.48 1.91
CA GLU A 346 -21.10 -4.25 1.77
C GLU A 346 -21.66 -3.15 2.69
N PRO A 347 -20.81 -2.29 3.26
CA PRO A 347 -21.25 -1.17 4.08
C PRO A 347 -22.21 -0.28 3.29
N THR A 348 -23.35 0.07 3.89
CA THR A 348 -24.28 1.02 3.28
C THR A 348 -23.68 2.43 3.34
N PRO A 349 -23.49 3.11 2.19
CA PRO A 349 -23.01 4.48 2.19
C PRO A 349 -23.94 5.43 2.97
N LYS A 350 -23.39 6.23 3.88
CA LYS A 350 -24.17 7.22 4.66
C LYS A 350 -24.33 8.55 3.92
N TRP A 351 -23.52 8.79 2.89
CA TRP A 351 -23.62 10.00 2.06
C TRP A 351 -24.76 9.93 1.04
N THR A 352 -25.33 8.74 0.78
CA THR A 352 -26.47 8.58 -0.13
C THR A 352 -27.81 8.87 0.54
N SER A 353 -27.87 9.02 1.87
CA SER A 353 -29.08 9.39 2.61
C SER A 353 -29.33 10.91 2.73
N GLY A 354 -28.45 11.74 2.16
CA GLY A 354 -28.66 13.18 2.01
C GLY A 354 -28.93 13.52 0.54
N GLU A 355 -30.14 13.95 0.24
CA GLU A 355 -30.66 14.31 -1.09
C GLU A 355 -30.91 13.13 -2.05
N ASN A 356 -32.11 12.53 -1.91
CA ASN A 356 -32.92 12.20 -3.08
C ASN A 356 -33.23 13.50 -3.85
N LYS A 357 -32.24 14.08 -4.53
CA LYS A 357 -32.52 14.84 -5.74
C LYS A 357 -32.64 13.81 -6.83
N THR A 358 -33.89 13.51 -7.18
CA THR A 358 -34.28 12.88 -8.44
C THR A 358 -33.31 13.35 -9.53
N PRO A 359 -32.67 12.45 -10.31
CA PRO A 359 -31.82 12.89 -11.40
C PRO A 359 -32.69 13.78 -12.30
N LYS A 360 -32.38 15.08 -12.35
CA LYS A 360 -32.98 15.97 -13.34
C LYS A 360 -32.69 15.35 -14.69
N LYS A 361 -33.72 14.94 -15.41
CA LYS A 361 -33.54 14.51 -16.79
C LYS A 361 -32.94 15.70 -17.54
N LEU A 362 -32.14 15.44 -18.58
CA LEU A 362 -31.64 16.52 -19.45
C LEU A 362 -32.76 17.41 -20.03
N SER A 363 -34.02 16.93 -20.02
CA SER A 363 -35.22 17.68 -20.36
C SER A 363 -35.63 18.77 -19.37
N ASP A 364 -35.07 18.77 -18.15
CA ASP A 364 -35.51 19.63 -17.04
C ASP A 364 -34.61 20.89 -16.90
N ILE A 365 -33.69 21.10 -17.85
CA ILE A 365 -32.85 22.30 -17.96
C ILE A 365 -33.54 23.25 -18.95
N SER A 366 -34.18 24.30 -18.42
CA SER A 366 -34.73 25.38 -19.24
C SER A 366 -33.59 26.15 -19.92
N VAL A 367 -33.48 26.06 -21.24
CA VAL A 367 -32.56 26.86 -22.04
C VAL A 367 -33.17 28.24 -22.27
N THR A 368 -32.64 29.27 -21.60
CA THR A 368 -32.96 30.66 -21.91
C THR A 368 -32.17 31.04 -23.17
N LEU A 369 -32.84 31.10 -24.32
CA LEU A 369 -32.26 31.63 -25.55
C LEU A 369 -32.07 33.14 -25.39
N VAL A 370 -30.82 33.57 -25.18
CA VAL A 370 -30.45 34.97 -25.32
C VAL A 370 -30.40 35.28 -26.81
N ASN A 371 -31.46 35.92 -27.32
CA ASN A 371 -31.48 36.46 -28.67
C ASN A 371 -30.63 37.73 -28.74
N LYS A 372 -29.58 37.66 -29.58
CA LYS A 372 -28.78 38.72 -30.23
C LYS A 372 -28.29 39.90 -29.41
#